data_AF-A0AB32XCG9-F1
#
_entry.id   AF-A0AB32XCG9-F1
#
_cell.length_a   1.000
_cell.length_b   1.000
_cell.length_c   1.000
_cell.angle_alpha   90.00
_cell.angle_beta   90.00
_cell.angle_gamma   90.00
#
_symmetry.space_group_name_H-M   'P 1'
#
loop_
_entity.id
_entity.type
_entity.pdbx_description
1 polymer ?
#
loop_
_entity_poly.entity_id
_entity_poly.type
_entity_poly.pdbx_seq_one_letter_code
_entity_poly.pdbx_strand_id
1 'polypeptide(L)' 'MKKIIFDLFNYNKGLYGYRRITFALRNKGIMINHKKVQKLIKSLNLFGKTLRKK' A
#
# COMPACT_ATOMS: atom_id res chain seq x y z
N MET A 1 -9.24 -7.07 -2.97
CA MET A 1 -8.67 -5.82 -2.38
C MET A 1 -7.47 -6.08 -1.47
N LYS A 2 -7.60 -6.84 -0.37
CA LYS A 2 -6.48 -7.13 0.55
C LYS A 2 -5.30 -7.83 -0.15
N LYS A 3 -5.58 -8.81 -1.02
CA LYS A 3 -4.57 -9.54 -1.82
C LYS A 3 -3.78 -8.62 -2.77
N ILE A 4 -4.47 -7.78 -3.56
CA ILE A 4 -3.83 -6.80 -4.46
C ILE A 4 -2.90 -5.85 -3.68
N ILE A 5 -3.33 -5.37 -2.52
CA ILE A 5 -2.51 -4.51 -1.65
C ILE A 5 -1.27 -5.25 -1.16
N PHE A 6 -1.41 -6.51 -0.74
CA PHE A 6 -0.31 -7.36 -0.28
C PHE A 6 0.68 -7.66 -1.41
N ASP A 7 0.18 -8.04 -2.59
CA ASP A 7 1.01 -8.31 -3.76
C ASP A 7 1.80 -7.07 -4.18
N LEU A 8 1.14 -5.90 -4.19
CA LEU A 8 1.79 -4.64 -4.56
C LEU A 8 2.79 -4.17 -3.50
N PHE A 9 2.52 -4.46 -2.22
CA PHE A 9 3.43 -4.23 -1.12
C PHE A 9 4.68 -5.12 -1.24
N ASN A 10 4.51 -6.43 -1.50
CA ASN A 10 5.61 -7.38 -1.66
C ASN A 10 6.42 -7.14 -2.92
N TYR A 11 5.76 -6.84 -4.05
CA TYR A 11 6.39 -6.44 -5.29
C TYR A 11 7.36 -5.28 -5.07
N ASN A 12 6.97 -4.33 -4.22
CA ASN A 12 7.81 -3.19 -3.87
C ASN A 12 8.65 -3.38 -2.59
N LYS A 13 8.92 -4.63 -2.19
CA LYS A 13 9.77 -5.02 -1.04
C LYS A 13 9.34 -4.41 0.30
N GLY A 14 8.06 -4.04 0.42
CA GLY A 14 7.51 -3.35 1.59
C GLY A 14 7.90 -1.89 1.74
N LEU A 15 8.47 -1.25 0.71
CA LEU A 15 8.85 0.18 0.73
C LEU A 15 7.66 1.11 0.44
N TYR A 16 6.55 0.55 -0.06
CA TYR A 16 5.36 1.33 -0.41
C TYR A 16 4.43 1.43 0.79
N GLY A 17 4.26 2.65 1.29
CA GLY A 17 3.17 2.98 2.20
C GLY A 17 1.83 3.12 1.49
N TYR A 18 0.76 3.29 2.27
CA TYR A 18 -0.62 3.35 1.77
C TYR A 18 -0.85 4.41 0.68
N ARG A 19 -0.15 5.55 0.74
CA ARG A 19 -0.21 6.60 -0.30
C ARG A 19 0.27 6.10 -1.66
N ARG A 20 1.44 5.45 -1.70
CA ARG A 20 2.03 4.90 -2.94
C ARG A 20 1.20 3.73 -3.48
N ILE A 21 0.71 2.87 -2.60
CA ILE A 21 -0.21 1.78 -2.96
C ILE A 21 -1.49 2.35 -3.62
N THR A 22 -2.03 3.46 -3.09
CA THR A 22 -3.21 4.10 -3.68
C THR A 22 -2.94 4.62 -5.10
N PHE A 23 -1.76 5.19 -5.34
CA PHE A 23 -1.35 5.63 -6.69
C PHE A 23 -1.24 4.46 -7.66
N ALA A 24 -0.58 3.38 -7.24
CA ALA A 24 -0.46 2.19 -8.08
C ALA A 24 -1.81 1.53 -8.37
N LEU A 25 -2.75 1.56 -7.42
CA LEU A 25 -4.13 1.11 -7.63
C LEU A 25 -4.86 1.99 -8.65
N ARG A 26 -4.68 3.32 -8.58
CA ARG A 26 -5.23 4.25 -9.57
C ARG A 26 -4.68 4.01 -10.97
N ASN A 27 -3.38 3.73 -11.11
CA ASN A 27 -2.77 3.39 -12.39
C ASN A 27 -3.33 2.09 -12.99
N LYS A 28 -3.85 1.19 -12.16
CA LYS A 28 -4.56 -0.03 -12.60
C LYS A 28 -6.07 0.20 -12.84
N GLY A 29 -6.55 1.44 -12.82
CA GLY A 29 -7.97 1.78 -12.99
C GLY A 29 -8.82 1.61 -11.72
N ILE A 30 -8.21 1.30 -10.57
CA ILE A 30 -8.94 1.11 -9.31
C ILE A 30 -8.97 2.45 -8.55
N MET A 31 -10.07 3.18 -8.68
CA MET A 31 -10.31 4.39 -7.89
C MET A 31 -10.75 4.03 -6.47
N ILE A 32 -9.78 3.96 -5.56
CA ILE A 32 -10.03 3.78 -4.13
C ILE A 32 -9.52 4.97 -3.33
N ASN A 33 -10.25 5.32 -2.27
CA ASN A 33 -9.80 6.35 -1.34
C ASN A 33 -8.57 5.85 -0.54
N HIS A 34 -7.54 6.68 -0.46
CA HIS A 34 -6.33 6.41 0.32
C HIS A 34 -6.60 6.10 1.80
N LYS A 35 -7.69 6.62 2.39
CA LYS A 35 -8.11 6.28 3.77
C LYS A 35 -8.56 4.84 3.90
N LYS A 36 -9.25 4.31 2.89
CA LYS A 36 -9.69 2.90 2.85
C LYS A 36 -8.49 1.97 2.70
N VAL A 37 -7.54 2.34 1.83
CA VAL A 37 -6.25 1.65 1.70
C VAL A 37 -5.48 1.67 3.02
N GLN A 38 -5.44 2.80 3.74
CA GLN A 38 -4.80 2.92 5.05
C GLN A 38 -5.43 1.99 6.10
N LYS A 39 -6.76 1.93 6.20
CA LYS A 39 -7.47 1.00 7.10
C LYS A 39 -7.17 -0.47 6.76
N LEU A 40 -7.16 -0.83 5.47
CA LEU A 40 -6.87 -2.19 5.03
C LEU A 40 -5.43 -2.61 5.36
N ILE A 41 -4.47 -1.73 5.13
CA ILE A 41 -3.05 -1.94 5.44
C ILE A 41 -2.84 -2.11 6.95
N LYS A 42 -3.48 -1.27 7.78
CA LYS A 42 -3.48 -1.42 9.24
C LYS A 42 -4.09 -2.76 9.67
N SER A 43 -5.23 -3.14 9.10
CA SER A 43 -5.88 -4.44 9.38
C SER A 43 -5.04 -5.65 8.97
N LEU A 44 -4.08 -5.47 8.06
CA LEU A 44 -3.17 -6.52 7.60
C LEU A 44 -1.81 -6.47 8.31
N ASN A 45 -1.62 -5.57 9.29
CA ASN A 45 -0.33 -5.30 9.94
C ASN A 45 0.83 -5.05 8.96
N LEU A 46 0.53 -4.49 7.79
CA LEU A 46 1.53 -4.13 6.78
C LEU A 46 2.06 -2.73 7.08
N PHE A 47 3.25 -2.62 7.63
CA PHE A 47 3.89 -1.33 7.83
C PHE A 47 5.00 -1.15 6.79
N GLY A 48 4.97 -0.01 6.10
CA GLY A 48 6.04 0.34 5.17
C GLY A 48 7.37 0.36 5.91
N LYS A 49 8.38 -0.34 5.38
CA LYS A 49 9.76 -0.22 5.84
C LYS A 49 10.24 1.18 5.43
N THR A 50 9.95 2.18 6.25
CA THR A 50 10.55 3.50 6.09
C THR A 50 12.04 3.33 6.32
N LEU A 51 12.85 3.46 5.27
CA LEU A 51 14.29 3.70 5.45
C LEU A 51 14.37 5.01 6.24
N ARG A 52 14.65 4.94 7.55
CA ARG A 52 15.00 6.13 8.32
C ARG A 52 16.18 6.76 7.58
N LYS A 53 16.04 8.01 7.15
CA LYS A 53 17.21 8.77 6.67
C LYS A 53 18.23 8.76 7.82
N LYS A 54 19.43 8.29 7.52
CA LYS A 54 20.60 8.44 8.40
C LYS A 54 21.05 9.89 8.38
#